data_AF-A0A932KPC2-F1
#
_entry.id   AF-A0A932KPC2-F1
#
_cell.length_a   1.000
_cell.length_b   1.000
_cell.length_c   1.000
_cell.angle_alpha   90.00
_cell.angle_beta   90.00
_cell.angle_gamma   90.00
#
_symmetry.space_group_name_H-M   'P 1'
#
loop_
_entity.id
_entity.type
_entity.pdbx_description
1 polymer ?
#
loop_
_entity_poly.entity_id
_entity_poly.type
_entity_poly.pdbx_seq_one_letter_code
_entity_poly.pdbx_strand_id
1 'polypeptide(L)'
;MKRFLSVWGWFLLKNHFTTQGPLPHFSTNGTVSDNPHLTLAIEADRVLVIITVPHGIEPIMRRNLVELGYDGFQELLANVNSRLLRALHKAPGASPRVIVAQRRYPTQRSPAILDAEIEYDLRTAFPEKRKGSKVRPQPQWLKATYDALSKKRSNLQVAVGAIFPYRTCPATKDQKIIDHVAQTWLACKPFLDVMLQGRR
;
A
#
# COMPACT_ATOMS: atom_id res chain seq x y z
N MET A 1 16.99 -27.42 14.84
CA MET A 1 16.86 -26.55 13.66
C MET A 1 15.39 -26.53 13.24
N LYS A 2 14.61 -25.55 13.74
CA LYS A 2 13.15 -25.50 13.51
C LYS A 2 12.85 -24.65 12.26
N ARG A 3 12.24 -25.27 11.25
CA ARG A 3 11.68 -24.60 10.06
C ARG A 3 10.51 -23.70 10.48
N PHE A 4 10.62 -22.41 10.22
CA PHE A 4 9.50 -21.47 10.30
C PHE A 4 8.83 -21.39 8.92
N LEU A 5 7.61 -21.93 8.82
CA LEU A 5 6.71 -21.71 7.70
C LEU A 5 5.86 -20.48 8.04
N SER A 6 6.07 -19.37 7.32
CA SER A 6 5.13 -18.25 7.34
C SER A 6 3.90 -18.62 6.51
N VAL A 7 2.87 -19.11 7.19
CA VAL A 7 1.56 -19.34 6.59
C VAL A 7 0.83 -18.00 6.54
N TRP A 8 0.72 -17.43 5.34
CA TRP A 8 -0.18 -16.29 5.10
C TRP A 8 -1.61 -16.83 5.05
N GLY A 9 -2.29 -16.79 6.20
CA GLY A 9 -3.70 -17.13 6.35
C GLY A 9 -4.58 -16.00 5.83
N TRP A 10 -5.34 -16.27 4.77
CA TRP A 10 -6.35 -15.36 4.24
C TRP A 10 -7.61 -15.52 5.09
N PHE A 11 -7.93 -14.51 5.92
CA PHE A 11 -9.19 -14.49 6.66
C PHE A 11 -10.26 -13.73 5.88
N LEU A 12 -11.29 -14.47 5.45
CA LEU A 12 -12.57 -13.97 5.01
C LEU A 12 -13.38 -13.53 6.23
N LEU A 13 -13.59 -12.23 6.42
CA LEU A 13 -14.72 -11.72 7.18
C LEU A 13 -15.93 -11.67 6.23
N LYS A 14 -16.67 -12.78 6.17
CA LYS A 14 -18.06 -12.78 5.68
C LYS A 14 -18.99 -12.55 6.87
N ASN A 15 -19.93 -11.63 6.67
CA ASN A 15 -21.18 -11.38 7.42
C ASN A 15 -21.09 -10.48 8.66
N HIS A 16 -21.45 -9.20 8.51
CA HIS A 16 -22.79 -8.66 8.81
C HIS A 16 -22.74 -7.13 8.90
N PHE A 17 -22.87 -6.45 7.77
CA PHE A 17 -23.33 -5.06 7.73
C PHE A 17 -24.24 -4.89 6.50
N THR A 18 -25.47 -5.36 6.64
CA THR A 18 -26.59 -4.95 5.79
C THR A 18 -27.10 -3.61 6.28
N THR A 19 -26.94 -2.58 5.44
CA THR A 19 -27.91 -1.55 5.04
C THR A 19 -27.21 -0.20 4.83
N GLN A 20 -26.39 -0.10 3.79
CA GLN A 20 -26.33 1.09 2.92
C GLN A 20 -25.99 0.57 1.51
N GLY A 21 -26.67 1.09 0.50
CA GLY A 21 -26.58 0.60 -0.87
C GLY A 21 -25.14 0.60 -1.42
N PRO A 22 -24.88 -0.12 -2.54
CA PRO A 22 -23.56 -0.17 -3.11
C PRO A 22 -23.07 1.24 -3.45
N LEU A 23 -21.91 1.61 -2.91
CA LEU A 23 -21.16 2.77 -3.40
C LEU A 23 -20.94 2.57 -4.91
N PRO A 24 -21.23 3.57 -5.76
CA PRO A 24 -21.38 3.41 -7.21
C PRO A 24 -20.12 2.97 -7.98
N HIS A 25 -19.01 2.66 -7.31
CA HIS A 25 -17.72 2.33 -7.93
C HIS A 25 -17.12 0.99 -7.51
N PHE A 26 -17.80 0.20 -6.67
CA PHE A 26 -17.36 -1.16 -6.32
C PHE A 26 -17.99 -2.20 -7.26
N SER A 27 -17.22 -2.67 -8.24
CA SER A 27 -17.60 -3.84 -9.05
C SER A 27 -17.62 -5.10 -8.18
N THR A 28 -18.75 -5.79 -8.15
CA THR A 28 -18.93 -7.09 -7.51
C THR A 28 -18.41 -8.27 -8.38
N ASN A 29 -17.91 -7.98 -9.59
CA ASN A 29 -17.56 -8.99 -10.60
C ASN A 29 -16.06 -9.05 -10.95
N GLY A 30 -15.16 -8.63 -10.05
CA GLY A 30 -13.70 -8.72 -10.25
C GLY A 30 -13.00 -9.57 -9.19
N THR A 31 -11.87 -10.19 -9.52
CA THR A 31 -11.02 -10.82 -8.50
C THR A 31 -10.19 -9.77 -7.77
N VAL A 32 -9.67 -10.08 -6.57
CA VAL A 32 -8.79 -9.17 -5.79
C VAL A 32 -7.57 -8.72 -6.61
N SER A 33 -7.14 -9.52 -7.59
CA SER A 33 -6.01 -9.21 -8.48
C SER A 33 -6.31 -8.18 -9.57
N ASP A 34 -7.56 -7.75 -9.74
CA ASP A 34 -7.97 -6.90 -10.87
C ASP A 34 -8.32 -5.46 -10.46
N ASN A 35 -8.42 -5.19 -9.15
CA ASN A 35 -8.76 -3.88 -8.61
C ASN A 35 -7.81 -3.48 -7.47
N PRO A 36 -7.59 -2.17 -7.27
CA PRO A 36 -6.96 -1.70 -6.04
C PRO A 36 -7.71 -2.25 -4.83
N HIS A 37 -6.98 -2.78 -3.85
CA HIS A 37 -7.60 -3.34 -2.65
C HIS A 37 -6.88 -2.91 -1.39
N LEU A 38 -7.67 -2.75 -0.33
CA LEU A 38 -7.19 -2.46 1.00
C LEU A 38 -6.69 -3.75 1.63
N THR A 39 -5.49 -3.72 2.20
CA THR A 39 -4.90 -4.84 2.91
C THR A 39 -4.61 -4.43 4.35
N LEU A 40 -5.08 -5.25 5.27
CA LEU A 40 -4.65 -5.29 6.66
C LEU A 40 -3.94 -6.64 6.86
N ALA A 41 -2.67 -6.61 7.22
CA ALA A 41 -1.90 -7.81 7.55
C ALA A 41 -1.36 -7.72 8.98
N ILE A 42 -1.43 -8.85 9.68
CA ILE A 42 -0.86 -9.06 11.01
C ILE A 42 0.36 -9.94 10.78
N GLU A 43 1.54 -9.31 10.74
CA GLU A 43 2.81 -9.99 10.53
C GLU A 43 3.47 -10.31 11.88
N ALA A 44 4.61 -11.01 11.87
CA ALA A 44 5.26 -11.44 13.09
C ALA A 44 5.76 -10.28 13.97
N ASP A 45 6.06 -9.12 13.37
CA ASP A 45 6.71 -7.98 14.04
C ASP A 45 5.92 -6.66 13.93
N ARG A 46 4.83 -6.63 13.14
CA ARG A 46 4.07 -5.41 12.84
C ARG A 46 2.66 -5.69 12.34
N VAL A 47 1.82 -4.67 12.43
CA VAL A 47 0.61 -4.54 11.61
C VAL A 47 0.96 -3.76 10.35
N LEU A 48 0.60 -4.27 9.18
CA LEU A 48 0.76 -3.62 7.88
C LEU A 48 -0.61 -3.19 7.34
N VAL A 49 -0.72 -1.93 6.96
CA VAL A 49 -1.96 -1.32 6.46
C VAL A 49 -1.67 -0.62 5.15
N ILE A 50 -2.11 -1.17 4.04
CA ILE A 50 -1.74 -0.68 2.70
C ILE A 50 -2.91 -0.71 1.73
N ILE A 51 -2.78 0.07 0.67
CA ILE A 51 -3.55 -0.06 -0.57
C ILE A 51 -2.63 -0.67 -1.61
N THR A 52 -3.04 -1.76 -2.23
CA THR A 52 -2.26 -2.49 -3.22
C THR A 52 -2.80 -2.23 -4.62
N VAL A 53 -1.91 -1.87 -5.54
CA VAL A 53 -2.11 -1.87 -6.99
C VAL A 53 -1.65 -3.23 -7.51
N PRO A 54 -2.58 -4.14 -7.85
CA PRO A 54 -2.19 -5.45 -8.34
C PRO A 54 -1.69 -5.37 -9.79
N HIS A 55 -0.94 -6.38 -10.22
CA HIS A 55 -0.48 -6.49 -11.61
C HIS A 55 -1.62 -6.56 -12.64
N GLY A 56 -2.71 -7.24 -12.26
CA GLY A 56 -3.90 -7.45 -13.09
C GLY A 56 -4.84 -6.24 -13.15
N ILE A 57 -4.46 -5.11 -12.53
CA ILE A 57 -5.28 -3.90 -12.54
C ILE A 57 -5.64 -3.47 -13.97
N GLU A 58 -6.85 -2.95 -14.12
CA GLU A 58 -7.36 -2.40 -15.38
C GLU A 58 -6.34 -1.43 -16.02
N PRO A 59 -6.03 -1.57 -17.32
CA PRO A 59 -4.96 -0.78 -17.96
C PRO A 59 -5.12 0.72 -17.82
N ILE A 60 -6.36 1.24 -17.79
CA ILE A 60 -6.64 2.67 -17.62
C ILE A 60 -6.18 3.18 -16.26
N MET A 61 -6.40 2.43 -15.18
CA MET A 61 -6.02 2.85 -13.83
C MET A 61 -4.50 2.98 -13.67
N ARG A 62 -3.76 2.02 -14.21
CA ARG A 62 -2.30 2.09 -14.23
C ARG A 62 -1.84 3.27 -15.09
N ARG A 63 -2.46 3.45 -16.25
CA ARG A 63 -2.12 4.53 -17.18
C ARG A 63 -2.29 5.89 -16.51
N ASN A 64 -3.36 6.11 -15.76
CA ASN A 64 -3.57 7.35 -15.01
C ASN A 64 -2.40 7.69 -14.07
N LEU A 65 -1.77 6.69 -13.43
CA LEU A 65 -0.58 6.90 -12.60
C LEU A 65 0.68 7.18 -13.42
N VAL A 66 0.84 6.50 -14.55
CA VAL A 66 2.04 6.63 -15.41
C VAL A 66 2.03 7.94 -16.20
N GLU A 67 0.85 8.40 -16.65
CA GLU A 67 0.69 9.63 -17.44
C GLU A 67 0.89 10.91 -16.62
N LEU A 68 0.92 10.82 -15.28
CA LEU A 68 1.38 11.93 -14.44
C LEU A 68 2.84 12.32 -14.71
N GLY A 69 3.62 11.44 -15.32
CA GLY A 69 5.07 11.54 -15.34
C GLY A 69 5.66 11.29 -13.95
N TYR A 70 7.00 11.31 -13.86
CA TYR A 70 7.68 11.11 -12.59
C TYR A 70 7.38 12.24 -11.60
N ASP A 71 7.36 13.49 -12.06
CA ASP A 71 7.15 14.65 -11.19
C ASP A 71 5.72 14.66 -10.61
N GLY A 72 4.70 14.43 -11.44
CA GLY A 72 3.32 14.32 -10.96
C GLY A 72 3.11 13.10 -10.05
N PHE A 73 3.79 11.98 -10.31
CA PHE A 73 3.80 10.83 -9.39
C PHE A 73 4.46 11.18 -8.04
N GLN A 74 5.57 11.91 -8.07
CA GLN A 74 6.25 12.38 -6.87
C GLN A 74 5.36 13.32 -6.05
N GLU A 75 4.68 14.27 -6.68
CA GLU A 75 3.73 15.17 -6.05
C GLU A 75 2.54 14.42 -5.43
N LEU A 76 1.99 13.44 -6.16
CA LEU A 76 0.92 12.58 -5.65
C LEU A 76 1.36 11.84 -4.38
N LEU A 77 2.54 11.24 -4.39
CA LEU A 77 3.07 10.49 -3.25
C LEU A 77 3.48 11.43 -2.11
N ALA A 78 3.91 12.66 -2.39
CA ALA A 78 4.15 13.68 -1.38
C ALA A 78 2.86 14.09 -0.67
N ASN A 79 1.76 14.26 -1.41
CA ASN A 79 0.44 14.52 -0.86
C ASN A 79 -0.01 13.36 0.05
N VAL A 80 0.06 12.12 -0.45
CA VAL A 80 -0.25 10.92 0.34
C VAL A 80 0.59 10.85 1.61
N ASN A 81 1.91 11.08 1.51
CA ASN A 81 2.80 11.09 2.66
C ASN A 81 2.40 12.16 3.69
N SER A 82 2.04 13.37 3.25
CA SER A 82 1.60 14.44 4.15
C SER A 82 0.34 14.05 4.93
N ARG A 83 -0.61 13.37 4.28
CA ARG A 83 -1.84 12.86 4.89
C ARG A 83 -1.56 11.70 5.83
N LEU A 84 -0.66 10.78 5.46
CA LEU A 84 -0.24 9.68 6.32
C LEU A 84 0.45 10.21 7.57
N LEU A 85 1.36 11.18 7.45
CA LEU A 85 1.99 11.81 8.61
C LEU A 85 0.97 12.43 9.57
N ARG A 86 -0.10 13.04 9.03
CA ARG A 86 -1.21 13.55 9.84
C ARG A 86 -2.02 12.41 10.48
N ALA A 87 -2.34 11.35 9.75
CA ALA A 87 -3.08 10.21 10.28
C ALA A 87 -2.32 9.47 11.39
N LEU A 88 -1.00 9.37 11.25
CA LEU A 88 -0.12 8.62 12.14
C LEU A 88 0.38 9.43 13.34
N HIS A 89 0.05 10.73 13.46
CA HIS A 89 0.63 11.57 14.53
C HIS A 89 0.30 11.08 15.95
N LYS A 90 -0.84 10.40 16.13
CA LYS A 90 -1.26 9.81 17.42
C LYS A 90 -0.78 8.37 17.62
N ALA A 91 -0.06 7.80 16.66
CA ALA A 91 0.50 6.46 16.71
C ALA A 91 2.03 6.54 16.67
N PRO A 92 2.70 6.94 17.77
CA PRO A 92 4.16 7.04 17.81
C PRO A 92 4.79 5.71 17.42
N GLY A 93 5.89 5.75 16.68
CA GLY A 93 6.56 4.55 16.15
C GLY A 93 5.97 3.99 14.85
N ALA A 94 4.75 4.38 14.47
CA ALA A 94 4.21 4.06 13.15
C ALA A 94 4.94 4.87 12.06
N SER A 95 4.98 4.32 10.84
CA SER A 95 5.64 5.00 9.71
C SER A 95 4.93 4.76 8.38
N PRO A 96 4.82 5.78 7.51
CA PRO A 96 4.45 5.63 6.11
C PRO A 96 5.34 4.60 5.40
N ARG A 97 4.78 3.84 4.46
CA ARG A 97 5.43 2.70 3.84
C ARG A 97 5.04 2.56 2.37
N VAL A 98 6.01 2.24 1.53
CA VAL A 98 5.79 1.73 0.17
C VAL A 98 6.43 0.36 0.05
N ILE A 99 5.74 -0.54 -0.64
CA ILE A 99 6.21 -1.89 -0.97
C ILE A 99 6.07 -2.08 -2.47
N VAL A 100 7.15 -2.50 -3.12
CA VAL A 100 7.15 -2.96 -4.51
C VAL A 100 7.59 -4.41 -4.50
N ALA A 101 6.73 -5.31 -4.93
CA ALA A 101 7.00 -6.73 -4.90
C ALA A 101 6.76 -7.35 -6.28
N GLN A 102 7.73 -8.13 -6.75
CA GLN A 102 7.57 -9.00 -7.90
C GLN A 102 7.27 -10.41 -7.38
N ARG A 103 6.28 -11.07 -7.98
CA ARG A 103 5.93 -12.46 -7.63
C ARG A 103 5.81 -13.34 -8.86
N ARG A 104 6.45 -14.52 -8.84
CA ARG A 104 6.26 -15.58 -9.83
C ARG A 104 5.37 -16.69 -9.26
N TYR A 105 4.48 -17.20 -10.10
CA TYR A 105 3.58 -18.29 -9.77
C TYR A 105 3.88 -19.46 -10.72
N PRO A 106 4.44 -20.59 -10.24
CA PRO A 106 4.65 -21.78 -11.08
C PRO A 106 3.35 -22.30 -11.69
N THR A 107 2.25 -22.22 -10.95
CA THR A 107 0.88 -22.45 -11.40
C THR A 107 -0.04 -21.45 -10.70
N GLN A 108 -1.27 -21.25 -11.20
CA GLN A 108 -2.26 -20.37 -10.54
C GLN A 108 -2.61 -20.77 -9.10
N ARG A 109 -2.38 -22.03 -8.72
CA ARG A 109 -2.68 -22.55 -7.36
C ARG A 109 -1.43 -22.65 -6.48
N SER A 110 -0.24 -22.42 -7.04
CA SER A 110 1.00 -22.49 -6.28
C SER A 110 1.15 -21.27 -5.37
N PRO A 111 1.79 -21.43 -4.19
CA PRO A 111 2.25 -20.29 -3.42
C PRO A 111 3.10 -19.36 -4.30
N ALA A 112 2.95 -18.06 -4.08
CA ALA A 112 3.77 -17.06 -4.75
C ALA A 112 5.24 -17.24 -4.36
N ILE A 113 6.13 -17.21 -5.34
CA ILE A 113 7.57 -17.09 -5.14
C ILE A 113 7.91 -15.60 -5.29
N LEU A 114 8.50 -15.01 -4.25
CA LEU A 114 8.95 -13.62 -4.27
C LEU A 114 10.33 -13.56 -4.94
N ASP A 115 10.43 -13.03 -6.17
CA ASP A 115 11.76 -12.90 -6.82
C ASP A 115 12.44 -11.58 -6.40
N ALA A 116 11.66 -10.53 -6.09
CA ALA A 116 12.21 -9.26 -5.62
C ALA A 116 11.21 -8.47 -4.76
N GLU A 117 11.72 -7.78 -3.75
CA GLU A 117 10.96 -6.83 -2.94
C GLU A 117 11.80 -5.60 -2.62
N ILE A 118 11.17 -4.43 -2.72
CA ILE A 118 11.68 -3.17 -2.20
C ILE A 118 10.64 -2.65 -1.22
N GLU A 119 11.02 -2.55 0.04
CA GLU A 119 10.22 -1.97 1.11
C GLU A 119 10.94 -0.75 1.68
N TYR A 120 10.29 0.43 1.69
CA TYR A 120 10.93 1.65 2.21
C TYR A 120 9.96 2.60 2.92
N ASP A 121 10.51 3.36 3.85
CA ASP A 121 9.80 4.44 4.53
C ASP A 121 9.52 5.58 3.54
N LEU A 122 8.25 5.87 3.26
CA LEU A 122 7.89 6.88 2.26
C LEU A 122 8.45 8.27 2.60
N ARG A 123 8.77 8.55 3.87
CA ARG A 123 9.40 9.80 4.29
C ARG A 123 10.79 10.00 3.72
N THR A 124 11.50 8.93 3.33
CA THR A 124 12.82 9.05 2.68
C THR A 124 12.70 9.41 1.21
N ALA A 125 11.55 9.26 0.59
CA ALA A 125 11.43 9.27 -0.87
C ALA A 125 11.46 10.67 -1.51
N PHE A 126 11.57 11.73 -0.71
CA PHE A 126 11.52 13.12 -1.18
C PHE A 126 12.88 13.79 -1.01
N PRO A 127 13.31 14.62 -1.98
CA PRO A 127 14.63 15.24 -1.98
C PRO A 127 14.80 16.23 -0.82
N GLU A 128 13.74 16.96 -0.47
CA GLU A 128 13.77 17.92 0.59
C GLU A 128 13.53 17.29 1.95
N LYS A 129 14.45 17.58 2.87
CA LYS A 129 14.31 17.19 4.26
C LYS A 129 13.38 18.18 4.96
N ARG A 130 12.23 17.68 5.45
CA ARG A 130 11.36 18.49 6.32
C ARG A 130 12.15 19.02 7.52
N LYS A 131 11.98 20.30 7.84
CA LYS A 131 12.62 20.96 9.00
C LYS A 131 12.41 20.14 10.27
N GLY A 132 13.49 19.85 10.99
CA GLY A 132 13.48 19.04 12.23
C GLY A 132 13.36 17.53 12.04
N SER A 133 13.20 17.02 10.81
CA SER A 133 13.22 15.58 10.55
C SER A 133 14.62 14.99 10.80
N LYS A 134 14.69 13.74 11.24
CA LYS A 134 15.95 12.95 11.27
C LYS A 134 16.06 11.99 10.09
N VAL A 135 15.03 11.90 9.26
CA VAL A 135 14.97 11.00 8.10
C VAL A 135 15.87 11.54 6.99
N ARG A 136 16.75 10.68 6.45
CA ARG A 136 17.66 11.01 5.36
C ARG A 136 16.95 10.83 4.00
N PRO A 137 16.94 11.85 3.13
CA PRO A 137 16.44 11.73 1.75
C PRO A 137 17.15 10.64 0.96
N GLN A 138 16.35 9.86 0.24
CA GLN A 138 16.70 8.78 -0.69
C GLN A 138 15.64 8.74 -1.81
N PRO A 139 15.56 9.78 -2.66
CA PRO A 139 14.54 9.89 -3.72
C PRO A 139 14.64 8.77 -4.78
N GLN A 140 15.76 8.05 -4.83
CA GLN A 140 15.98 6.94 -5.74
C GLN A 140 14.96 5.82 -5.55
N TRP A 141 14.44 5.61 -4.34
CA TRP A 141 13.40 4.60 -4.07
C TRP A 141 12.07 4.92 -4.73
N LEU A 142 11.69 6.20 -4.74
CA LEU A 142 10.48 6.63 -5.42
C LEU A 142 10.63 6.52 -6.93
N LYS A 143 11.80 6.90 -7.45
CA LYS A 143 12.12 6.76 -8.87
C LYS A 143 12.09 5.30 -9.33
N ALA A 144 12.68 4.39 -8.55
CA ALA A 144 12.62 2.96 -8.82
C ALA A 144 11.18 2.42 -8.83
N THR A 145 10.35 2.90 -7.89
CA THR A 145 8.92 2.54 -7.83
C THR A 145 8.16 2.99 -9.07
N TYR A 146 8.35 4.25 -9.50
CA TYR A 146 7.73 4.79 -10.71
C TYR A 146 8.19 4.04 -11.97
N ASP A 147 9.50 3.78 -12.11
CA ASP A 147 10.04 3.09 -13.26
C ASP A 147 9.52 1.64 -13.35
N ALA A 148 9.37 0.98 -12.19
CA ALA A 148 8.76 -0.35 -12.08
C ALA A 148 7.28 -0.35 -12.52
N LEU A 149 6.50 0.65 -12.10
CA LEU A 149 5.10 0.83 -12.54
C LEU A 149 4.97 1.10 -14.05
N SER A 150 5.89 1.89 -14.59
CA SER A 150 5.85 2.35 -15.98
C SER A 150 6.20 1.22 -16.96
N LYS A 151 7.18 0.38 -16.64
CA LYS A 151 7.76 -0.61 -17.56
C LYS A 151 7.22 -2.04 -17.34
N LYS A 152 5.92 -2.25 -17.58
CA LYS A 152 5.22 -3.54 -17.38
C LYS A 152 5.84 -4.68 -18.20
N ARG A 153 6.77 -5.43 -17.59
CA ARG A 153 7.31 -6.69 -18.13
C ARG A 153 7.23 -7.86 -17.15
N SER A 154 6.79 -7.62 -15.92
CA SER A 154 6.75 -8.60 -14.85
C SER A 154 5.52 -8.41 -13.97
N ASN A 155 5.20 -9.45 -13.19
CA ASN A 155 4.12 -9.47 -12.21
C ASN A 155 4.50 -8.64 -10.97
N LEU A 156 4.54 -7.32 -11.16
CA LEU A 156 4.85 -6.32 -10.15
C LEU A 156 3.56 -5.81 -9.49
N GLN A 157 3.64 -5.69 -8.17
CA GLN A 157 2.62 -5.06 -7.34
C GLN A 157 3.27 -3.88 -6.61
N VAL A 158 2.53 -2.77 -6.51
CA VAL A 158 2.96 -1.61 -5.72
C VAL A 158 1.91 -1.35 -4.67
N ALA A 159 2.35 -1.15 -3.44
CA ALA A 159 1.48 -0.85 -2.32
C ALA A 159 1.97 0.37 -1.55
N VAL A 160 1.02 1.17 -1.05
CA VAL A 160 1.27 2.40 -0.29
C VAL A 160 0.41 2.40 0.96
N GLY A 161 0.97 2.79 2.10
CA GLY A 161 0.23 2.90 3.35
C GLY A 161 1.14 3.14 4.54
N ALA A 162 0.98 2.36 5.61
CA ALA A 162 1.76 2.48 6.84
C ALA A 162 2.01 1.12 7.51
N ILE A 163 3.03 1.10 8.36
CA ILE A 163 3.28 0.01 9.30
C ILE A 163 3.17 0.50 10.74
N PHE A 164 2.78 -0.41 11.62
CA PHE A 164 2.69 -0.22 13.07
C PHE A 164 3.49 -1.35 13.74
N PRO A 165 4.79 -1.15 14.03
CA PRO A 165 5.62 -2.18 14.64
C PRO A 165 5.23 -2.45 16.09
N TYR A 166 5.15 -3.72 16.50
CA TYR A 166 4.77 -4.08 17.88
C TYR A 166 5.74 -3.57 18.94
N ARG A 167 7.02 -3.46 18.57
CA ARG A 167 8.09 -3.04 19.47
C ARG A 167 8.05 -1.54 19.78
N THR A 168 7.68 -0.71 18.81
CA THR A 168 7.83 0.75 18.90
C THR A 168 6.51 1.50 18.83
N CYS A 169 5.40 0.85 18.48
CA CYS A 169 4.09 1.47 18.36
C CYS A 169 3.10 0.94 19.41
N PRO A 170 2.91 1.67 20.54
CA PRO A 170 1.99 1.27 21.61
C PRO A 170 0.54 1.11 21.13
N ALA A 171 0.13 1.84 20.09
CA ALA A 171 -1.21 1.77 19.53
C ALA A 171 -1.58 0.34 19.10
N THR A 172 -0.62 -0.52 18.73
CA THR A 172 -0.86 -1.92 18.37
C THR A 172 -1.42 -2.79 19.50
N LYS A 173 -1.31 -2.31 20.75
CA LYS A 173 -1.82 -2.99 21.96
C LYS A 173 -3.12 -2.37 22.48
N ASP A 174 -3.67 -1.41 21.74
CA ASP A 174 -4.89 -0.67 22.09
C ASP A 174 -5.97 -0.94 21.04
N GLN A 175 -7.24 -0.97 21.44
CA GLN A 175 -8.37 -1.17 20.54
C GLN A 175 -8.48 -0.06 19.48
N LYS A 176 -7.98 1.14 19.77
CA LYS A 176 -7.90 2.28 18.84
C LYS A 176 -6.97 2.05 17.65
N ILE A 177 -6.24 0.93 17.59
CA ILE A 177 -5.49 0.55 16.39
C ILE A 177 -6.37 0.51 15.14
N ILE A 178 -7.64 0.12 15.28
CA ILE A 178 -8.59 0.06 14.16
C ILE A 178 -8.85 1.45 13.57
N ASP A 179 -8.91 2.49 14.41
CA ASP A 179 -9.04 3.87 13.92
C ASP A 179 -7.80 4.27 13.11
N HIS A 180 -6.60 3.91 13.57
CA HIS A 180 -5.36 4.17 12.83
C HIS A 180 -5.30 3.41 11.50
N VAL A 181 -5.81 2.18 11.45
CA VAL A 181 -5.95 1.39 10.21
C VAL A 181 -6.86 2.14 9.23
N ALA A 182 -8.06 2.54 9.65
CA ALA A 182 -9.01 3.25 8.81
C ALA A 182 -8.45 4.60 8.32
N GLN A 183 -7.84 5.38 9.21
CA GLN A 183 -7.24 6.67 8.85
C GLN A 183 -6.05 6.52 7.88
N THR A 184 -5.32 5.40 7.94
CA THR A 184 -4.24 5.10 6.99
C THR A 184 -4.79 4.91 5.57
N TRP A 185 -5.87 4.15 5.41
CA TRP A 185 -6.51 3.98 4.10
C TRP A 185 -7.10 5.30 3.58
N LEU A 186 -7.76 6.08 4.44
CA LEU A 186 -8.29 7.40 4.07
C LEU A 186 -7.19 8.39 3.68
N ALA A 187 -6.00 8.30 4.29
CA ALA A 187 -4.85 9.11 3.91
C ALA A 187 -4.33 8.77 2.49
N CYS A 188 -4.54 7.54 2.04
CA CYS A 188 -4.16 7.08 0.70
C CYS A 188 -5.21 7.40 -0.37
N LYS A 189 -6.33 8.05 -0.03
CA LYS A 189 -7.41 8.42 -0.97
C LYS A 189 -6.89 9.14 -2.25
N PRO A 190 -5.95 10.10 -2.21
CA PRO A 190 -5.46 10.74 -3.44
C PRO A 190 -4.90 9.75 -4.45
N PHE A 191 -4.22 8.70 -3.98
CA PHE A 191 -3.65 7.66 -4.82
C PHE A 191 -4.75 6.83 -5.51
N LEU A 192 -5.81 6.47 -4.75
CA LEU A 192 -6.99 5.82 -5.30
C LEU A 192 -7.73 6.73 -6.30
N ASP A 193 -7.90 8.01 -5.97
CA ASP A 193 -8.64 8.95 -6.80
C ASP A 193 -8.02 9.05 -8.19
N VAL A 194 -6.69 9.19 -8.28
CA VAL A 194 -6.00 9.21 -9.58
C VAL A 194 -6.18 7.89 -10.32
N MET A 195 -6.02 6.74 -9.66
CA MET A 195 -6.23 5.44 -10.31
C MET A 195 -7.65 5.29 -10.85
N LEU A 196 -8.66 5.75 -10.12
CA LEU A 196 -10.07 5.57 -10.48
C LEU A 196 -10.60 6.64 -11.45
N GLN A 197 -9.80 7.65 -11.81
CA GLN A 197 -10.18 8.64 -12.82
C GLN A 197 -10.59 7.97 -14.15
N GLY A 198 -11.71 8.42 -14.72
CA GLY A 198 -12.17 7.93 -16.02
C GLY A 198 -12.87 6.56 -16.01
N ARG A 199 -13.01 5.91 -14.85
CA ARG A 199 -13.86 4.72 -14.72
C ARG A 199 -15.34 5.14 -14.74
N ARG A 200 -16.06 4.76 -15.78
CA ARG A 200 -17.54 4.90 -15.87
C ARG A 200 -18.21 3.68 -15.26
#